data_AF-A0A9D2HTD2-F1
#
_entry.id   AF-A0A9D2HTD2-F1
#
_cell.length_a   1.000
_cell.length_b   1.000
_cell.length_c   1.000
_cell.angle_alpha   90.00
_cell.angle_beta   90.00
_cell.angle_gamma   90.00
#
_symmetry.space_group_name_H-M   'P 1'
#
loop_
_entity.id
_entity.type
_entity.pdbx_description
1 polymer ?
#
loop_
_entity_poly.entity_id
_entity_poly.type
_entity_poly.pdbx_seq_one_letter_code
_entity_poly.pdbx_strand_id
1 'polypeptide(L)'
;MKAKNFGMLLLAGLFMFGLQSCDDDDDDRITASPELVAAFTQKFPGVDASTVQWEWDGRQNAYEADFWENRLEKSAWFTQAYEWLMTETDYEPPFTGVPQAVIDAANAQYPNHVLEDIDYIETPDDDYYRVEMEQGDRDVYLNIEEDGTLR
;
A
#
# COMPACT_ATOMS: atom_id res chain seq x y z
N MET A 1 11.77 24.70 3.65
CA MET A 1 11.52 23.28 3.99
C MET A 1 10.07 23.03 3.63
N LYS A 2 9.82 22.34 2.50
CA LYS A 2 8.46 21.93 2.14
C LYS A 2 8.18 20.66 2.94
N ALA A 3 7.10 20.63 3.70
CA ALA A 3 6.57 19.38 4.23
C ALA A 3 6.20 18.51 3.02
N LYS A 4 6.80 17.32 2.92
CA LYS A 4 6.33 16.29 2.01
C LYS A 4 5.32 15.49 2.81
N ASN A 5 4.06 15.60 2.44
CA ASN A 5 3.01 14.73 2.96
C ASN A 5 3.30 13.35 2.36
N PHE A 6 3.36 12.32 3.20
CA PHE A 6 3.41 10.93 2.77
C PHE A 6 2.13 10.65 1.97
N GLY A 7 2.29 10.19 0.74
CA GLY A 7 1.22 10.06 -0.23
C GLY A 7 0.30 8.90 0.14
N MET A 8 -0.86 9.20 0.70
CA MET A 8 -1.99 8.29 0.69
C MET A 8 -2.40 8.10 -0.78
N LEU A 9 -2.08 6.95 -1.36
CA LEU A 9 -2.42 6.57 -2.73
C LEU A 9 -3.96 6.56 -2.90
N LEU A 10 -4.49 7.69 -3.35
CA LEU A 10 -5.89 7.85 -3.73
C LEU A 10 -6.13 7.10 -5.05
N LEU A 11 -6.59 5.86 -4.97
CA LEU A 11 -7.21 5.18 -6.12
C LEU A 11 -8.49 5.96 -6.53
N ALA A 12 -8.39 6.78 -7.58
CA ALA A 12 -9.49 7.56 -8.12
C ALA A 12 -10.45 6.66 -8.93
N GLY A 13 -11.50 6.16 -8.26
CA GLY A 13 -12.66 5.54 -8.90
C GLY A 13 -13.74 6.58 -9.26
N LEU A 14 -14.11 6.65 -10.54
CA LEU A 14 -15.11 7.57 -11.11
C LEU A 14 -16.53 7.39 -10.53
N PHE A 15 -16.95 8.41 -9.79
CA PHE A 15 -18.30 8.98 -9.57
C PHE A 15 -19.54 8.23 -10.11
N MET A 16 -20.48 7.87 -9.20
CA MET A 16 -21.90 8.26 -9.31
C MET A 16 -22.65 8.13 -7.96
N PHE A 17 -22.96 9.31 -7.38
CA PHE A 17 -24.06 9.64 -6.46
C PHE A 17 -24.30 8.79 -5.20
N GLY A 18 -23.60 9.16 -4.13
CA GLY A 18 -24.11 9.18 -2.76
C GLY A 18 -23.50 10.40 -2.05
N LEU A 19 -24.33 11.34 -1.60
CA LEU A 19 -23.87 12.47 -0.79
C LEU A 19 -23.49 11.93 0.59
N GLN A 20 -22.25 11.50 0.78
CA GLN A 20 -21.64 11.45 2.11
C GLN A 20 -20.64 12.59 2.19
N SER A 21 -20.94 13.46 3.15
CA SER A 21 -20.17 14.63 3.56
C SER A 21 -18.69 14.27 3.65
N CYS A 22 -17.86 15.04 2.96
CA CYS A 22 -16.46 15.22 3.34
C CYS A 22 -16.47 15.98 4.67
N ASP A 23 -16.28 15.28 5.78
CA ASP A 23 -15.53 15.86 6.90
C ASP A 23 -14.12 15.29 6.78
N ASP A 24 -13.16 16.19 6.59
CA ASP A 24 -11.73 15.95 6.73
C ASP A 24 -11.41 15.82 8.23
N ASP A 25 -11.87 14.73 8.86
CA ASP A 25 -11.44 14.35 10.20
C ASP A 25 -10.45 13.19 10.05
N ASP A 26 -9.16 13.48 10.27
CA ASP A 26 -8.01 12.57 10.33
C ASP A 26 -8.11 11.55 11.51
N ASP A 27 -9.30 11.01 11.79
CA ASP A 27 -9.63 10.24 12.99
C ASP A 27 -10.40 8.93 12.68
N ASP A 28 -10.13 8.31 11.52
CA ASP A 28 -10.63 6.98 11.14
C ASP A 28 -9.97 5.83 11.93
N ARG A 29 -9.20 6.17 12.98
CA ARG A 29 -8.55 5.22 13.87
C ARG A 29 -9.59 4.43 14.66
N ILE A 30 -9.44 3.11 14.63
CA ILE A 30 -10.29 2.18 15.38
C ILE A 30 -9.53 1.50 16.50
N THR A 31 -10.26 0.96 17.47
CA THR A 31 -9.72 -0.05 18.38
C THR A 31 -9.98 -1.43 17.78
N ALA A 32 -8.92 -2.15 17.42
CA ALA A 32 -9.05 -3.50 16.89
C ALA A 32 -9.66 -4.46 17.91
N SER A 33 -10.58 -5.32 17.46
CA SER A 33 -11.11 -6.41 18.31
C SER A 33 -10.02 -7.45 18.58
N PRO A 34 -10.14 -8.23 19.67
CA PRO A 34 -9.23 -9.35 19.93
C PRO A 34 -9.12 -10.34 18.76
N GLU A 35 -10.22 -10.57 18.04
CA GLU A 35 -10.28 -11.44 16.88
C GLU A 35 -9.49 -10.88 15.69
N LEU A 36 -9.60 -9.58 15.41
CA LEU A 36 -8.82 -8.91 14.37
C LEU A 36 -7.32 -8.94 14.69
N VAL A 37 -6.97 -8.65 15.95
CA VAL A 37 -5.58 -8.76 16.43
C VAL A 37 -5.04 -10.18 16.31
N ALA A 38 -5.87 -11.19 16.60
CA ALA A 38 -5.50 -12.60 16.45
C ALA A 38 -5.27 -12.98 14.98
N ALA A 39 -6.14 -12.55 14.06
CA ALA A 39 -5.97 -12.77 12.63
C ALA A 39 -4.69 -12.11 12.10
N PHE A 40 -4.42 -10.86 12.52
CA PHE A 40 -3.18 -10.17 12.18
C PHE A 40 -1.95 -10.89 12.73
N THR A 41 -1.95 -11.27 14.00
CA THR A 41 -0.81 -11.97 14.62
C THR A 41 -0.59 -13.34 13.97
N GLN A 42 -1.63 -13.98 13.46
CA GLN A 42 -1.50 -15.22 12.69
C GLN A 42 -0.77 -14.99 11.36
N LYS A 43 -1.09 -13.90 10.64
CA LYS A 43 -0.45 -13.55 9.36
C LYS A 43 0.96 -12.97 9.56
N PHE A 44 1.17 -12.19 10.63
CA PHE A 44 2.41 -11.48 10.95
C PHE A 44 2.92 -11.83 12.36
N PRO A 45 3.36 -13.08 12.62
CA PRO A 45 3.73 -13.53 13.96
C PRO A 45 4.99 -12.85 14.53
N GLY A 46 5.76 -12.14 13.69
CA GLY A 46 6.96 -11.40 14.09
C GLY A 46 6.71 -9.96 14.52
N VAL A 47 5.49 -9.45 14.33
CA VAL A 47 5.13 -8.05 14.62
C VAL A 47 4.49 -7.94 16.00
N ASP A 48 4.92 -6.96 16.79
CA ASP A 48 4.25 -6.62 18.04
C ASP A 48 2.92 -5.92 17.73
N ALA A 49 1.81 -6.63 17.90
CA ALA A 49 0.48 -6.11 17.60
C ALA A 49 0.11 -4.84 18.40
N SER A 50 0.82 -4.53 19.49
CA SER A 50 0.59 -3.30 20.26
C SER A 50 1.15 -2.04 19.59
N THR A 51 2.01 -2.18 18.58
CA THR A 51 2.55 -1.05 17.81
C THR A 51 1.76 -0.79 16.52
N VAL A 52 0.81 -1.66 16.18
CA VAL A 52 0.00 -1.56 14.97
C VAL A 52 -1.01 -0.43 15.12
N GLN A 53 -1.09 0.41 14.10
CA GLN A 53 -2.14 1.42 13.98
C GLN A 53 -3.28 0.82 13.16
N TRP A 54 -4.51 1.04 13.61
CA TRP A 54 -5.69 0.40 13.04
C TRP A 54 -6.66 1.44 12.55
N GLU A 55 -7.10 1.29 11.32
CA GLU A 55 -8.05 2.19 10.67
C GLU A 55 -9.14 1.39 9.94
N TRP A 56 -10.25 2.05 9.63
CA TRP A 56 -11.25 1.51 8.73
C TRP A 56 -11.08 2.14 7.35
N ASP A 57 -10.66 1.34 6.37
CA ASP A 57 -10.61 1.78 4.98
C ASP A 57 -11.99 1.59 4.33
N GLY A 58 -12.73 2.70 4.22
CA GLY A 58 -14.05 2.73 3.59
C GLY A 58 -14.04 2.43 2.09
N ARG A 59 -12.90 2.60 1.39
CA ARG A 59 -12.76 2.31 -0.04
C ARG A 59 -12.56 0.83 -0.29
N GLN A 60 -11.73 0.18 0.54
CA GLN A 60 -11.53 -1.27 0.51
C GLN A 60 -12.62 -2.02 1.28
N ASN A 61 -13.45 -1.32 2.07
CA ASN A 61 -14.44 -1.90 2.97
C ASN A 61 -13.80 -2.95 3.90
N ALA A 62 -12.67 -2.59 4.48
CA ALA A 62 -11.77 -3.47 5.22
C ALA A 62 -11.14 -2.76 6.43
N TYR A 63 -10.64 -3.55 7.38
CA TYR A 63 -9.77 -3.08 8.44
C TYR A 63 -8.35 -2.95 7.91
N GLU A 64 -7.75 -1.79 8.06
CA GLU A 64 -6.36 -1.54 7.71
C GLU A 64 -5.48 -1.61 8.97
N ALA A 65 -4.34 -2.26 8.82
CA ALA A 65 -3.31 -2.37 9.83
C ALA A 65 -2.02 -1.75 9.29
N ASP A 66 -1.60 -0.61 9.83
CA ASP A 66 -0.32 0.02 9.52
C ASP A 66 0.73 -0.36 10.56
N PHE A 67 1.86 -0.86 10.10
CA PHE A 67 2.92 -1.38 10.94
C PHE A 67 4.26 -1.34 10.25
N TRP A 68 5.31 -1.59 11.03
CA TRP A 68 6.68 -1.68 10.53
C TRP A 68 7.18 -3.10 10.70
N GLU A 69 7.73 -3.67 9.63
CA GLU A 69 8.39 -4.98 9.64
C GLU A 69 9.71 -4.87 8.88
N ASN A 70 10.81 -5.34 9.47
CA ASN A 70 12.15 -5.29 8.85
C ASN A 70 12.59 -3.88 8.37
N ARG A 71 12.09 -2.82 9.03
CA ARG A 71 12.31 -1.39 8.71
C ARG A 71 11.62 -0.91 7.43
N LEU A 72 10.67 -1.67 6.92
CA LEU A 72 9.76 -1.24 5.86
C LEU A 72 8.41 -0.94 6.49
N GLU A 73 7.76 0.12 5.99
CA GLU A 73 6.36 0.40 6.30
C GLU A 73 5.49 -0.58 5.54
N LYS A 74 4.45 -1.07 6.21
CA LYS A 74 3.49 -2.01 5.65
C LYS A 74 2.09 -1.66 6.08
N SER A 75 1.17 -1.82 5.14
CA SER A 75 -0.27 -1.74 5.38
C SER A 75 -0.89 -3.08 5.00
N ALA A 76 -1.73 -3.64 5.86
CA ALA A 76 -2.41 -4.90 5.59
C ALA A 76 -3.92 -4.76 5.81
N TRP A 77 -4.70 -5.21 4.82
CA TRP A 77 -6.15 -5.13 4.86
C TRP A 77 -6.77 -6.48 5.23
N PHE A 78 -7.77 -6.44 6.11
CA PHE A 78 -8.56 -7.59 6.53
C PHE A 78 -10.05 -7.33 6.32
N THR A 79 -10.77 -8.32 5.80
CA THR A 79 -12.23 -8.22 5.65
C THR A 79 -12.92 -8.03 7.00
N GLN A 80 -14.22 -7.69 6.96
CA GLN A 80 -15.08 -7.70 8.15
C GLN A 80 -15.18 -9.10 8.83
N ALA A 81 -14.82 -10.17 8.11
CA ALA A 81 -14.71 -11.53 8.63
C ALA A 81 -13.29 -11.89 9.12
N TYR A 82 -12.39 -10.90 9.18
CA TYR A 82 -10.99 -11.03 9.58
C TYR A 82 -10.14 -11.92 8.67
N GLU A 83 -10.53 -12.03 7.40
CA GLU A 83 -9.73 -12.70 6.38
C GLU A 83 -8.76 -11.70 5.75
N TRP A 84 -7.49 -12.08 5.61
CA TRP A 84 -6.48 -11.25 4.96
C TRP A 84 -6.81 -11.03 3.48
N LEU A 85 -6.81 -9.77 3.04
CA LEU A 85 -7.09 -9.35 1.67
C LEU A 85 -5.82 -9.03 0.89
N MET A 86 -4.92 -8.27 1.51
CA MET A 86 -3.74 -7.75 0.85
C MET A 86 -2.74 -7.22 1.86
N THR A 87 -1.47 -7.18 1.46
CA THR A 87 -0.42 -6.42 2.12
C THR A 87 0.31 -5.57 1.11
N GLU A 88 0.49 -4.31 1.45
CA GLU A 88 1.33 -3.37 0.74
C GLU A 88 2.61 -3.18 1.57
N THR A 89 3.77 -3.29 0.93
CA THR A 89 5.08 -2.98 1.52
C THR A 89 5.70 -1.85 0.72
N ASP A 90 5.91 -0.72 1.37
CA ASP A 90 6.49 0.48 0.78
C ASP A 90 8.03 0.34 0.70
N TYR A 91 8.59 0.55 -0.50
CA TYR A 91 10.01 0.69 -0.75
C TYR A 91 10.37 2.10 -1.24
N GLU A 92 10.79 2.93 -0.31
CA GLU A 92 11.42 4.22 -0.60
C GLU A 92 12.82 4.13 -1.25
N PRO A 93 13.28 5.18 -1.96
CA PRO A 93 14.66 5.30 -2.44
C PRO A 93 15.68 5.05 -1.31
N PRO A 94 16.71 4.20 -1.52
CA PRO A 94 17.22 3.75 -2.80
C PRO A 94 16.67 2.38 -3.25
N PHE A 95 15.42 2.04 -2.91
CA PHE A 95 14.73 0.81 -3.34
C PHE A 95 15.45 -0.47 -2.91
N THR A 96 16.01 -0.45 -1.70
CA THR A 96 16.79 -1.59 -1.19
C THR A 96 15.90 -2.80 -0.98
N GLY A 97 16.20 -3.90 -1.67
CA GLY A 97 15.45 -5.14 -1.58
C GLY A 97 14.47 -5.36 -2.74
N VAL A 98 14.24 -4.35 -3.59
CA VAL A 98 13.47 -4.53 -4.83
C VAL A 98 14.33 -5.25 -5.88
N PRO A 99 13.79 -6.24 -6.61
CA PRO A 99 14.48 -6.89 -7.72
C PRO A 99 14.89 -5.88 -8.79
N GLN A 100 16.14 -5.97 -9.25
CA GLN A 100 16.64 -5.05 -10.29
C GLN A 100 15.83 -5.14 -11.59
N ALA A 101 15.27 -6.31 -11.92
CA ALA A 101 14.45 -6.50 -13.11
C ALA A 101 13.20 -5.62 -13.12
N VAL A 102 12.59 -5.38 -11.96
CA VAL A 102 11.44 -4.46 -11.79
C VAL A 102 11.85 -3.02 -12.12
N ILE A 103 12.95 -2.57 -11.51
CA ILE A 103 13.51 -1.22 -11.72
C ILE A 103 13.88 -1.02 -13.19
N ASP A 104 14.54 -2.01 -13.80
CA ASP A 104 14.97 -1.94 -15.20
C ASP A 104 13.76 -1.92 -16.15
N ALA A 105 12.73 -2.73 -15.89
CA ALA A 105 11.51 -2.77 -16.69
C ALA A 105 10.75 -1.43 -16.63
N ALA A 106 10.60 -0.84 -15.43
CA ALA A 106 9.94 0.45 -15.26
C ALA A 106 10.65 1.57 -16.00
N ASN A 107 11.98 1.66 -15.85
CA ASN A 107 12.80 2.66 -16.54
C ASN A 107 12.82 2.44 -18.06
N ALA A 108 12.80 1.20 -18.54
CA ALA A 108 12.72 0.91 -19.97
C ALA A 108 11.37 1.33 -20.57
N GLN A 109 10.29 1.16 -19.82
CA GLN A 109 8.94 1.53 -20.23
C GLN A 109 8.72 3.06 -20.23
N TYR A 110 9.27 3.76 -19.23
CA TYR A 110 9.15 5.22 -19.11
C TYR A 110 10.52 5.91 -18.92
N PRO A 111 11.40 5.94 -19.94
CA PRO A 111 12.78 6.41 -19.81
C PRO A 111 12.96 7.91 -19.56
N ASN A 112 11.88 8.69 -19.63
CA ASN A 112 11.88 10.13 -19.37
C ASN A 112 11.11 10.50 -18.08
N HIS A 113 10.76 9.50 -17.25
CA HIS A 113 10.09 9.68 -15.97
C HIS A 113 11.08 9.39 -14.84
N VAL A 114 10.81 9.96 -13.66
CA VAL A 114 11.52 9.67 -12.43
C VAL A 114 10.77 8.53 -11.74
N LEU A 115 11.49 7.49 -11.35
CA LEU A 115 10.93 6.47 -10.46
C LEU A 115 10.86 7.07 -9.05
N GLU A 116 9.65 7.27 -8.54
CA GLU A 116 9.44 7.91 -7.24
C GLU A 116 9.28 6.88 -6.12
N ASP A 117 8.45 5.86 -6.34
CA ASP A 117 8.07 4.90 -5.31
C ASP A 117 7.84 3.49 -5.88
N ILE A 118 7.99 2.47 -5.04
CA ILE A 118 7.72 1.07 -5.35
C ILE A 118 7.01 0.40 -4.18
N ASP A 119 5.78 -0.05 -4.43
CA ASP A 119 5.07 -0.91 -3.50
C ASP A 119 5.23 -2.37 -3.90
N TYR A 120 5.47 -3.26 -2.96
CA TYR A 120 5.21 -4.69 -3.15
C TYR A 120 3.83 -5.04 -2.61
N ILE A 121 2.97 -5.51 -3.51
CA ILE A 121 1.60 -5.88 -3.26
C ILE A 121 1.50 -7.39 -3.18
N GLU A 122 1.08 -7.91 -2.04
CA GLU A 122 0.76 -9.33 -1.83
C GLU A 122 -0.74 -9.51 -1.70
N THR A 123 -1.34 -10.48 -2.39
CA THR A 123 -2.76 -10.85 -2.27
C THR A 123 -2.93 -12.37 -2.17
N PRO A 124 -4.11 -12.91 -1.82
CA PRO A 124 -4.34 -14.36 -1.77
C PRO A 124 -4.04 -15.11 -3.09
N ASP A 125 -4.20 -14.43 -4.22
CA ASP A 125 -4.12 -15.04 -5.55
C ASP A 125 -2.84 -14.65 -6.30
N ASP A 126 -2.17 -13.58 -5.89
CA ASP A 126 -1.14 -12.94 -6.71
C ASP A 126 -0.27 -11.93 -5.96
N ASP A 127 0.98 -11.76 -6.38
CA ASP A 127 1.94 -10.81 -5.81
C ASP A 127 2.71 -10.03 -6.90
N TYR A 128 2.91 -8.72 -6.73
CA TYR A 128 3.60 -7.87 -7.72
C TYR A 128 4.16 -6.58 -7.16
N TYR A 129 4.98 -5.89 -7.95
CA TYR A 129 5.45 -4.55 -7.66
C TYR A 129 4.59 -3.51 -8.40
N ARG A 130 4.04 -2.53 -7.68
CA ARG A 130 3.43 -1.33 -8.24
C ARG A 130 4.48 -0.22 -8.22
N VAL A 131 4.86 0.28 -9.39
CA VAL A 131 5.93 1.29 -9.55
C VAL A 131 5.33 2.61 -10.00
N GLU A 132 5.58 3.67 -9.23
CA GLU A 132 5.21 5.04 -9.58
C GLU A 132 6.31 5.72 -10.40
N MET A 133 5.92 6.23 -11.58
CA MET A 133 6.80 6.96 -12.49
C MET A 133 6.24 8.37 -12.73
N GLU A 134 6.97 9.41 -12.31
CA GLU A 134 6.56 10.82 -12.41
C GLU A 134 7.23 11.52 -13.61
N GLN A 135 6.46 12.34 -14.34
CA GLN A 135 6.98 13.34 -15.28
C GLN A 135 6.26 14.69 -15.13
N GLY A 136 6.87 15.60 -14.36
CA GLY A 136 6.25 16.90 -14.08
C GLY A 136 5.08 16.71 -13.13
N ASP A 137 3.90 17.22 -13.45
CA ASP A 137 2.70 17.04 -12.61
C ASP A 137 1.89 15.79 -13.02
N ARG A 138 2.55 14.73 -13.52
CA ARG A 138 1.87 13.54 -14.03
C ARG A 138 2.55 12.27 -13.55
N ASP A 139 1.74 11.41 -12.94
CA ASP A 139 2.17 10.13 -12.43
C ASP A 139 1.55 9.01 -13.26
N VAL A 140 2.35 7.98 -13.53
CA VAL A 140 1.89 6.74 -14.16
C VAL A 140 2.34 5.56 -13.33
N TYR A 141 1.45 4.58 -13.17
CA TYR A 141 1.69 3.38 -12.37
C TYR A 141 1.89 2.17 -13.29
N LEU A 142 2.89 1.35 -12.98
CA LEU A 142 3.15 0.07 -13.63
C LEU A 142 3.02 -1.07 -12.62
N ASN A 143 2.33 -2.15 -13.00
CA ASN A 143 2.36 -3.38 -12.23
C ASN A 143 3.33 -4.36 -12.91
N ILE A 144 4.33 -4.82 -12.15
CA ILE A 144 5.47 -5.57 -12.67
C ILE A 144 5.70 -6.80 -11.79
N GLU A 145 5.86 -7.95 -12.42
CA GLU A 145 6.28 -9.19 -11.76
C GLU A 145 7.72 -9.08 -11.22
N GLU A 146 8.09 -9.96 -10.28
CA GLU A 146 9.46 -10.03 -9.75
C GLU A 146 10.53 -10.18 -10.86
N ASP A 147 10.19 -10.85 -11.96
CA ASP A 147 11.09 -11.08 -13.10
C ASP A 147 11.15 -9.93 -14.12
N GLY A 148 10.42 -8.84 -13.89
CA GLY A 148 10.36 -7.66 -14.76
C GLY A 148 9.27 -7.71 -15.84
N THR A 149 8.44 -8.75 -15.87
CA THR A 149 7.31 -8.84 -16.81
C THR A 149 6.24 -7.80 -16.46
N LEU A 150 5.79 -7.00 -17.44
CA LEU A 150 4.66 -6.09 -17.29
C LEU A 150 3.33 -6.85 -17.32
N ARG A 151 2.40 -6.47 -16.44
CA ARG A 151 1.03 -7.00 -16.37
C ARG A 151 0.06 -6.27 -17.30
#